data_AF-A0A165B7R1-F1
#
_entry.id   AF-A0A165B7R1-F1
#
_cell.length_a   1.000
_cell.length_b   1.000
_cell.length_c   1.000
_cell.angle_alpha   90.00
_cell.angle_beta   90.00
_cell.angle_gamma   90.00
#
_symmetry.space_group_name_H-M   'P 1'
#
loop_
_entity.id
_entity.type
_entity.pdbx_description
1 polymer ?
#
loop_
_entity_poly.entity_id
_entity_poly.type
_entity_poly.pdbx_seq_one_letter_code
_entity_poly.pdbx_strand_id
1 'polypeptide(L)'
;FNDQESVALSGAHAVGRCHRDRSGFDGPWTFSPVTVSNEYFRLLLKDKCVWRKWDGPKQLADKTTGTLMMPYACSSSDYALVQDKTFKKYVQAYAKDQDLWFQITK
;
A
#
# COMPACT_ATOMS: atom_id res chain seq x y z
N PHE A 1 5.67 -18.19 7.73
CA PHE A 1 5.98 -17.00 6.94
C PHE A 1 6.91 -17.35 5.80
N ASN A 2 6.30 -17.74 4.69
CA ASN A 2 6.94 -17.77 3.38
C ASN A 2 6.78 -16.39 2.70
N ASP A 3 7.40 -16.21 1.54
CA ASP A 3 7.36 -14.94 0.77
C ASP A 3 5.93 -14.54 0.38
N GLN A 4 5.06 -15.51 0.11
CA GLN A 4 3.68 -15.30 -0.29
C GLN A 4 2.80 -14.78 0.87
N GLU A 5 2.96 -15.37 2.06
CA GLU A 5 2.30 -14.98 3.31
C GLU A 5 2.77 -13.60 3.76
N SER A 6 4.05 -13.28 3.57
CA SER A 6 4.62 -11.97 3.90
C SER A 6 4.00 -10.87 3.05
N VAL A 7 3.88 -11.09 1.72
CA VAL A 7 3.20 -10.16 0.82
C VAL A 7 1.70 -10.06 1.13
N ALA A 8 1.06 -11.17 1.50
CA ALA A 8 -0.36 -11.18 1.87
C ALA A 8 -0.62 -10.38 3.16
N LEU A 9 0.27 -10.48 4.16
CA LEU A 9 0.20 -9.71 5.41
C LEU A 9 0.37 -8.21 5.16
N SER A 10 1.27 -7.82 4.25
CA SER A 10 1.38 -6.42 3.82
C SER A 10 0.08 -5.89 3.21
N GLY A 11 -0.81 -6.74 2.72
CA GLY A 11 -2.16 -6.36 2.26
C GLY A 11 -3.08 -5.84 3.37
N ALA A 12 -2.77 -6.01 4.65
CA ALA A 12 -3.55 -5.44 5.76
C ALA A 12 -3.62 -3.90 5.70
N HIS A 13 -2.64 -3.29 5.02
CA HIS A 13 -2.59 -1.87 4.67
C HIS A 13 -3.70 -1.42 3.69
N ALA A 14 -4.53 -2.32 3.17
CA ALA A 14 -5.75 -1.96 2.46
C ALA A 14 -6.76 -1.18 3.33
N VAL A 15 -6.67 -1.31 4.66
CA VAL A 15 -7.59 -0.72 5.63
C VAL A 15 -6.85 0.21 6.59
N GLY A 16 -7.48 1.34 6.87
CA GLY A 16 -7.06 2.32 7.87
C GLY A 16 -6.57 3.65 7.29
N ARG A 17 -6.04 4.47 8.18
CA ARG A 17 -5.31 5.70 7.84
C ARG A 17 -4.19 6.00 8.84
N CYS A 18 -3.20 6.76 8.40
CA CYS A 18 -2.24 7.39 9.30
C CYS A 18 -2.89 8.55 10.07
N HIS A 19 -2.43 8.75 11.30
CA HIS A 19 -2.91 9.78 12.21
C HIS A 19 -1.74 10.61 12.77
N ARG A 20 -1.86 11.93 12.63
CA ARG A 20 -0.81 12.90 12.95
C ARG A 20 -0.41 12.88 14.43
N ASP A 21 -1.36 12.64 15.32
CA ASP A 21 -1.18 12.54 16.78
C ASP A 21 -0.47 11.26 17.23
N ARG A 22 -0.39 10.23 16.37
CA ARG A 22 0.20 8.92 16.71
C ARG A 22 1.56 8.71 16.06
N SER A 23 1.63 8.92 14.74
CA SER A 23 2.84 8.64 13.96
C SER A 23 3.48 9.90 13.36
N GLY A 24 2.87 11.07 13.56
CA GLY A 24 3.26 12.31 12.87
C GLY A 24 2.81 12.36 11.41
N PHE A 25 2.33 11.25 10.84
CA PHE A 25 1.91 11.14 9.44
C PHE A 25 0.38 11.25 9.33
N ASP A 26 -0.12 11.87 8.27
CA ASP A 26 -1.55 11.99 7.99
C ASP A 26 -1.93 11.45 6.60
N GLY A 27 -3.11 10.81 6.55
CA GLY A 27 -3.85 10.47 5.33
C GLY A 27 -4.22 8.98 5.20
N PRO A 28 -5.26 8.67 4.41
CA PRO A 28 -5.69 7.31 4.15
C PRO A 28 -4.79 6.63 3.13
N TRP A 29 -4.81 5.31 3.21
CA TRP A 29 -3.95 4.41 2.48
C TRP A 29 -4.53 3.90 1.17
N THR A 30 -5.85 3.84 1.12
CA THR A 30 -6.64 3.60 -0.08
C THR A 30 -7.74 4.66 -0.14
N PHE A 31 -8.40 4.80 -1.29
CA PHE A 31 -9.58 5.67 -1.40
C PHE A 31 -10.76 5.16 -0.57
N SER A 32 -10.72 3.91 -0.10
CA SER A 32 -11.76 3.27 0.71
C SER A 32 -11.15 2.69 1.99
N PRO A 33 -10.76 3.53 2.97
CA PRO A 33 -9.97 3.13 4.13
C PRO A 33 -10.72 2.20 5.11
N VAL A 34 -12.01 1.93 4.90
CA VAL A 34 -12.84 1.05 5.73
C VAL A 34 -13.19 -0.27 5.04
N THR A 35 -12.71 -0.48 3.81
CA THR A 35 -13.05 -1.65 2.99
C THR A 35 -11.79 -2.44 2.68
N VAL A 36 -11.77 -3.72 3.09
CA VAL A 36 -10.72 -4.65 2.66
C VAL A 36 -10.92 -4.92 1.18
N SER A 37 -10.00 -4.44 0.33
CA SER A 37 -10.03 -4.65 -1.12
C SER A 37 -8.62 -4.79 -1.66
N ASN A 38 -8.46 -5.44 -2.82
CA ASN A 38 -7.16 -5.58 -3.47
C ASN A 38 -6.65 -4.29 -4.13
N GLU A 39 -7.36 -3.17 -3.94
CA GLU A 39 -6.99 -1.86 -4.45
C GLU A 39 -5.61 -1.44 -3.95
N TYR A 40 -5.22 -1.88 -2.75
CA TYR A 40 -3.85 -1.78 -2.24
C TYR A 40 -2.80 -2.24 -3.27
N PHE A 41 -2.91 -3.48 -3.76
CA PHE A 41 -1.95 -4.05 -4.71
C PHE A 41 -2.05 -3.40 -6.10
N ARG A 42 -3.23 -2.94 -6.50
CA ARG A 42 -3.43 -2.21 -7.76
C ARG A 42 -2.74 -0.85 -7.73
N LEU A 43 -2.89 -0.10 -6.64
CA LEU A 43 -2.23 1.19 -6.44
C LEU A 43 -0.71 1.04 -6.37
N LEU A 44 -0.20 -0.04 -5.76
CA LEU A 44 1.22 -0.37 -5.70
C LEU A 44 1.88 -0.48 -7.09
N LEU A 45 1.14 -1.00 -8.08
CA LEU A 45 1.62 -1.18 -9.46
C LEU A 45 1.42 0.05 -10.33
N LYS A 46 0.45 0.91 -10.01
CA LYS A 46 -0.02 1.98 -10.89
C LYS A 46 0.61 3.34 -10.57
N ASP A 47 0.76 3.68 -9.29
CA ASP A 47 1.00 5.07 -8.91
C ASP A 47 2.48 5.40 -8.69
N LYS A 48 2.88 6.54 -9.24
CA LYS A 48 4.19 7.16 -8.99
C LYS A 48 3.99 8.21 -7.91
N CYS A 49 4.66 8.07 -6.77
CA CYS A 49 4.50 9.04 -5.70
C CYS A 49 5.32 10.32 -5.96
N VAL A 50 4.83 11.42 -5.41
CA VAL A 50 5.49 12.73 -5.38
C VAL A 50 5.60 13.22 -3.94
N TRP A 51 6.62 14.02 -3.66
CA TRP A 51 6.78 14.62 -2.34
C TRP A 51 5.60 15.54 -2.04
N ARG A 52 4.88 15.24 -0.96
CA ARG A 52 3.80 16.08 -0.46
C ARG A 52 4.42 17.30 0.22
N LYS A 53 4.05 18.49 -0.24
CA LYS A 53 4.34 19.73 0.50
C LYS A 53 3.26 19.94 1.54
N TRP A 54 3.61 19.71 2.81
CA TRP A 54 2.75 19.90 3.97
C TRP A 54 3.59 20.25 5.19
N ASP A 55 2.95 20.56 6.31
CA ASP A 55 3.55 21.06 7.55
C ASP A 55 4.01 19.96 8.52
N GLY A 56 3.93 18.69 8.11
CA GLY A 56 4.37 17.52 8.88
C GLY A 56 5.66 16.89 8.36
N PRO A 57 6.05 15.71 8.90
CA PRO A 57 7.22 14.96 8.46
C PRO A 57 7.14 14.62 6.96
N LYS A 58 8.29 14.48 6.29
CA LYS A 58 8.34 14.24 4.85
C LYS A 58 7.47 13.04 4.46
N GLN A 59 6.44 13.32 3.65
CA GLN A 59 5.49 12.33 3.15
C GLN A 59 5.46 12.32 1.65
N LEU A 60 5.08 11.18 1.11
CA LEU A 60 4.84 10.97 -0.30
C LEU A 60 3.34 10.81 -0.50
N ALA A 61 2.82 11.51 -1.50
CA ALA A 61 1.42 11.44 -1.91
C ALA A 61 1.34 10.91 -3.33
N ASP A 62 0.19 10.37 -3.70
CA ASP A 62 -0.10 10.05 -5.10
C ASP A 62 -0.02 11.32 -5.96
N LYS A 63 0.62 11.22 -7.13
CA LYS A 63 0.73 12.31 -8.10
C LYS A 63 -0.62 12.72 -8.67
N THR A 64 -1.56 11.78 -8.76
CA THR A 64 -2.85 11.98 -9.44
C THR A 64 -3.80 12.82 -8.60
N THR A 65 -3.91 12.51 -7.32
CA THR A 65 -4.92 13.09 -6.41
C THR A 65 -4.33 13.91 -5.27
N GLY A 66 -3.08 13.65 -4.88
CA GLY A 66 -2.41 14.33 -3.76
C GLY A 66 -3.05 14.10 -2.37
N THR A 67 -4.11 13.29 -2.29
CA THR A 67 -4.94 13.09 -1.09
C THR A 67 -4.66 11.75 -0.41
N LEU A 68 -4.26 10.75 -1.18
CA LEU A 68 -3.76 9.50 -0.62
C LEU A 68 -2.39 9.74 0.00
N MET A 69 -2.29 9.39 1.29
CA MET A 69 -0.98 9.14 1.86
C MET A 69 -0.54 7.80 1.31
N MET A 70 0.54 7.83 0.53
CA MET A 70 1.12 6.63 -0.06
C MET A 70 2.38 6.25 0.73
N PRO A 71 2.31 5.40 1.76
CA PRO A 71 3.46 4.63 2.18
C PRO A 71 3.89 3.63 1.10
N TYR A 72 3.03 3.28 0.15
CA TYR A 72 3.12 1.95 -0.45
C TYR A 72 4.06 1.80 -1.65
N ALA A 73 4.10 2.77 -2.56
CA ALA A 73 5.08 2.73 -3.64
C ALA A 73 6.40 3.45 -3.29
N CYS A 74 6.55 3.93 -2.04
CA CYS A 74 7.59 4.91 -1.72
C CYS A 74 8.16 4.89 -0.29
N SER A 75 7.53 4.19 0.66
CA SER A 75 8.24 3.68 1.82
C SER A 75 9.16 2.56 1.32
N SER A 76 10.42 2.58 1.77
CA SER A 76 11.44 1.59 1.41
C SER A 76 10.93 0.15 1.54
N SER A 77 10.05 -0.08 2.53
CA SER A 77 9.50 -1.39 2.87
C SER A 77 8.50 -1.93 1.84
N ASP A 78 7.51 -1.14 1.42
CA ASP A 78 6.48 -1.62 0.50
C ASP A 78 6.94 -1.52 -0.97
N TYR A 79 7.82 -0.56 -1.28
CA TYR A 79 8.47 -0.52 -2.60
C TYR A 79 9.38 -1.74 -2.83
N ALA A 80 9.95 -2.32 -1.77
CA ALA A 80 10.69 -3.58 -1.86
C ALA A 80 9.83 -4.73 -2.41
N LEU A 81 8.51 -4.73 -2.16
CA LEU A 81 7.59 -5.74 -2.70
C LEU A 81 7.47 -5.66 -4.23
N VAL A 82 7.70 -4.49 -4.82
CA VAL A 82 7.67 -4.29 -6.29
C VAL A 82 9.06 -4.41 -6.90
N GLN A 83 10.11 -4.04 -6.18
CA GLN A 83 11.49 -4.17 -6.65
C GLN A 83 11.95 -5.62 -6.70
N ASP A 84 11.60 -6.42 -5.69
CA ASP A 84 11.95 -7.83 -5.64
C ASP A 84 11.10 -8.64 -6.63
N LYS A 85 11.75 -9.45 -7.47
CA LYS A 85 11.06 -10.22 -8.52
C LYS A 85 10.14 -11.31 -7.94
N THR A 86 10.52 -11.88 -6.80
CA THR A 86 9.78 -12.94 -6.10
C THR A 86 8.53 -12.36 -5.45
N PHE A 87 8.63 -11.22 -4.76
CA PHE A 87 7.46 -10.55 -4.18
C PHE A 87 6.54 -9.96 -5.25
N LYS A 88 7.10 -9.38 -6.32
CA LYS A 88 6.33 -8.79 -7.41
C LYS A 88 5.37 -9.77 -8.07
N LYS A 89 5.75 -11.05 -8.20
CA LYS A 89 4.86 -12.12 -8.67
C LYS A 89 3.58 -12.17 -7.85
N TYR A 90 3.69 -12.18 -6.52
CA TYR A 90 2.54 -12.29 -5.61
C TYR A 90 1.72 -10.99 -5.60
N VAL A 91 2.39 -9.84 -5.60
CA VAL A 91 1.72 -8.52 -5.76
C VAL A 91 0.86 -8.50 -7.02
N GLN A 92 1.40 -8.93 -8.16
CA GLN A 92 0.67 -8.96 -9.42
C GLN A 92 -0.48 -9.98 -9.42
N ALA A 93 -0.30 -11.11 -8.74
CA ALA A 93 -1.35 -12.11 -8.58
C ALA A 93 -2.52 -11.53 -7.77
N TYR A 94 -2.25 -10.94 -6.60
CA TYR A 94 -3.28 -10.36 -5.73
C TYR A 94 -3.95 -9.11 -6.35
N ALA A 95 -3.20 -8.30 -7.11
CA ALA A 95 -3.76 -7.19 -7.86
C ALA A 95 -4.75 -7.62 -8.96
N LYS A 96 -4.59 -8.83 -9.50
CA LYS A 96 -5.47 -9.40 -10.54
C LYS A 96 -6.62 -10.20 -9.94
N ASP A 97 -6.40 -10.87 -8.81
CA ASP A 97 -7.33 -11.79 -8.19
C ASP A 97 -7.42 -11.51 -6.68
N GLN A 98 -8.55 -10.90 -6.28
CA GLN A 98 -8.83 -10.59 -4.88
C GLN A 98 -9.18 -11.85 -4.07
N ASP A 99 -9.84 -12.83 -4.68
CA ASP A 99 -10.25 -14.05 -3.99
C ASP A 99 -9.03 -14.90 -3.64
N LEU A 100 -8.04 -14.94 -4.53
CA LEU A 100 -6.75 -15.56 -4.26
C LEU A 100 -6.07 -14.97 -3.01
N TRP A 101 -6.14 -13.65 -2.84
CA TRP A 101 -5.59 -12.99 -1.65
C TRP A 101 -6.39 -13.37 -0.38
N PHE A 102 -7.72 -13.37 -0.45
CA PHE A 102 -8.59 -13.72 0.68
C PHE A 102 -8.55 -15.20 1.08
N GLN A 103 -8.14 -16.09 0.18
CA GLN A 103 -7.94 -17.50 0.51
C GLN A 103 -6.70 -17.74 1.38
N ILE A 104 -5.69 -16.88 1.28
CA ILE A 104 -4.40 -17.05 1.99
C ILE A 104 -4.46 -16.50 3.41
N THR A 105 -5.38 -15.56 3.68
CA THR A 105 -5.58 -14.92 4.99
C THR A 105 -6.61 -15.63 5.87
N LYS A 106 -7.10 -16.82 5.46
CA LYS A 106 -8.01 -17.67 6.23
C LYS A 106 -7.30 -18.65 7.14
#